data_AF-A0A8T3QJ06-F1
#
_entry.id   AF-A0A8T3QJ06-F1
#
_cell.length_a   1.000
_cell.length_b   1.000
_cell.length_c   1.000
_cell.angle_alpha   90.00
_cell.angle_beta   90.00
_cell.angle_gamma   90.00
#
_symmetry.space_group_name_H-M   'P 1'
#
loop_
_entity.id
_entity.type
_entity.pdbx_description
1 polymer ?
#
loop_
_entity_poly.entity_id
_entity_poly.type
_entity_poly.pdbx_seq_one_letter_code
_entity_poly.pdbx_strand_id
1 'polypeptide(L)'
;MPKMFGYYYADAAQVLGDPNGRVIVTDGRNHLELTDERFDIIVTDPPPPIESSGASVISSLEYYQAGRDHLTASGVMMQWVPYGSPESEFKEHIRTFASVFTNVEVIKGAGGYGVYMLGSAAPMAFEPDAIRAALARPGVLADISSAYDSPATTVEDWIAVIERQRWLDDRQARAYVGAGPLITDDRPRPEYFLLRRLGAGTVR
;
A
#
# COMPACT_ATOMS: atom_id res chain seq x y z
N MET A 1 4.89 14.88 -15.33
CA MET A 1 5.64 14.39 -14.17
C MET A 1 7.17 14.46 -14.36
N PRO A 2 7.83 13.76 -15.30
CA PRO A 2 9.30 13.70 -15.31
C PRO A 2 9.99 15.06 -15.52
N LYS A 3 9.43 15.94 -16.36
CA LYS A 3 10.02 17.26 -16.65
C LYS A 3 10.09 18.20 -15.44
N MET A 4 9.25 17.98 -14.43
CA MET A 4 9.24 18.79 -13.20
C MET A 4 9.99 18.10 -12.05
N PHE A 5 10.44 16.85 -12.21
CA PHE A 5 11.09 16.10 -11.13
C PHE A 5 12.33 16.83 -10.60
N GLY A 6 13.18 17.36 -11.50
CA GLY A 6 14.35 18.16 -11.15
C GLY A 6 14.05 19.55 -10.58
N TYR A 7 12.79 20.01 -10.59
CA TYR A 7 12.41 21.24 -9.89
C TYR A 7 12.26 20.99 -8.38
N TYR A 8 11.83 19.80 -7.99
CA TYR A 8 11.57 19.44 -6.59
C TYR A 8 12.72 18.67 -5.94
N TYR A 9 13.52 17.94 -6.73
CA TYR A 9 14.56 17.05 -6.23
C TYR A 9 15.90 17.32 -6.93
N ALA A 10 16.91 17.71 -6.14
CA ALA A 10 18.24 18.07 -6.65
C ALA A 10 18.98 16.87 -7.28
N ASP A 11 18.65 15.65 -6.85
CA ASP A 11 19.20 14.37 -7.31
C ASP A 11 18.39 13.73 -8.45
N ALA A 12 17.36 14.40 -8.98
CA ALA A 12 16.49 13.85 -10.03
C ALA A 12 17.27 13.31 -11.25
N ALA A 13 18.36 13.97 -11.65
CA ALA A 13 19.17 13.53 -12.80
C ALA A 13 19.89 12.20 -12.52
N GLN A 14 20.32 11.98 -11.28
CA GLN A 14 20.93 10.73 -10.85
C GLN A 14 19.89 9.61 -10.84
N VAL A 15 18.71 9.85 -10.25
CA VAL A 15 17.61 8.85 -10.19
C VAL A 15 17.11 8.48 -11.58
N LEU A 16 16.93 9.46 -12.48
CA LEU A 16 16.50 9.21 -13.86
C LEU A 16 17.58 8.51 -14.71
N GLY A 17 18.85 8.60 -14.30
CA GLY A 17 19.98 7.99 -14.99
C GLY A 17 20.42 6.64 -14.42
N ASP A 18 19.79 6.15 -13.34
CA ASP A 18 20.13 4.86 -12.73
C ASP A 18 19.78 3.71 -13.69
N PRO A 19 20.74 2.87 -14.12
CA PRO A 19 20.47 1.77 -15.04
C PRO A 19 19.56 0.68 -14.46
N ASN A 20 19.35 0.63 -13.14
CA ASN A 20 18.45 -0.31 -12.48
C ASN A 20 17.02 0.24 -12.33
N GLY A 21 16.80 1.52 -12.65
CA GLY A 21 15.51 2.19 -12.57
C GLY A 21 14.92 2.48 -13.95
N ARG A 22 13.60 2.34 -14.09
CA ARG A 22 12.88 2.75 -15.31
C ARG A 22 11.63 3.53 -14.95
N VAL A 23 11.56 4.78 -15.41
CA VAL A 23 10.35 5.61 -15.29
C VAL A 23 9.47 5.39 -16.51
N ILE A 24 8.25 4.91 -16.28
CA ILE A 24 7.24 4.71 -17.32
C ILE A 24 6.13 5.74 -17.09
N VAL A 25 5.91 6.63 -18.05
CA VAL A 25 4.81 7.61 -17.99
C VAL A 25 3.58 7.00 -18.62
N THR A 26 2.69 6.48 -17.79
CA THR A 26 1.44 5.85 -18.20
C THR A 26 0.46 5.85 -17.02
N ASP A 27 -0.76 5.37 -17.26
CA ASP A 27 -1.66 4.97 -16.19
C ASP A 27 -1.13 3.68 -15.53
N GLY A 28 -0.88 3.72 -14.22
CA GLY A 28 -0.25 2.63 -13.49
C GLY A 28 -1.10 1.36 -13.43
N ARG A 29 -2.44 1.51 -13.41
CA ARG A 29 -3.36 0.38 -13.47
C ARG A 29 -3.31 -0.29 -14.82
N ASN A 30 -3.43 0.49 -15.90
CA ASN A 30 -3.34 -0.01 -17.26
C ASN A 30 -2.00 -0.70 -17.54
N HIS A 31 -0.89 -0.17 -17.02
CA HIS A 31 0.41 -0.84 -17.14
C HIS A 31 0.42 -2.20 -16.45
N LEU A 32 -0.08 -2.28 -15.22
CA LEU A 32 -0.12 -3.51 -14.46
C LEU A 32 -1.05 -4.55 -15.09
N GLU A 33 -2.17 -4.15 -15.67
CA GLU A 33 -3.13 -5.04 -16.32
C GLU A 33 -2.66 -5.58 -17.68
N LEU A 34 -1.75 -4.86 -18.36
CA LEU A 34 -1.31 -5.18 -19.73
C LEU A 34 0.13 -5.70 -19.83
N THR A 35 0.91 -5.63 -18.75
CA THR A 35 2.29 -6.13 -18.75
C THR A 35 2.32 -7.65 -18.62
N ASP A 36 3.32 -8.31 -19.21
CA ASP A 36 3.62 -9.73 -18.94
C ASP A 36 4.66 -9.89 -17.82
N GLU A 37 5.17 -8.79 -17.27
CA GLU A 37 6.18 -8.79 -16.21
C GLU A 37 5.58 -9.23 -14.86
N ARG A 38 6.38 -9.95 -14.07
CA ARG A 38 6.04 -10.30 -12.68
C ARG A 38 6.97 -9.59 -11.71
N PHE A 39 6.44 -9.21 -10.56
CA PHE A 39 7.14 -8.39 -9.57
C PHE A 39 7.23 -9.08 -8.21
N ASP A 40 8.36 -8.91 -7.53
CA ASP A 40 8.49 -9.32 -6.13
C ASP A 40 7.78 -8.34 -5.19
N ILE A 41 7.70 -7.07 -5.57
CA ILE A 41 7.01 -6.03 -4.81
C ILE A 41 6.22 -5.14 -5.76
N ILE A 42 4.95 -4.91 -5.45
CA ILE A 42 4.13 -3.88 -6.08
C ILE A 42 3.76 -2.86 -5.00
N VAL A 43 4.10 -1.60 -5.21
CA VAL A 43 3.75 -0.50 -4.29
C VAL A 43 2.76 0.42 -4.96
N THR A 44 1.62 0.63 -4.30
CA THR A 44 0.57 1.54 -4.78
C THR A 44 0.44 2.72 -3.83
N ASP A 45 0.88 3.89 -4.30
CA ASP A 45 0.88 5.15 -3.56
C ASP A 45 0.07 6.23 -4.33
N PRO A 46 -1.28 6.20 -4.24
CA PRO A 46 -2.13 7.16 -4.92
C PRO A 46 -1.96 8.57 -4.35
N PRO A 47 -2.08 9.63 -5.16
CA PRO A 47 -2.22 10.98 -4.62
C PRO A 47 -3.53 11.09 -3.82
N PRO A 48 -3.53 11.71 -2.63
CA PRO A 48 -4.77 11.98 -1.89
C PRO A 48 -5.59 13.08 -2.58
N PRO A 49 -6.94 13.10 -2.43
CA PRO A 49 -7.76 12.13 -1.70
C PRO A 49 -8.06 10.86 -2.51
N ILE A 50 -8.09 9.71 -1.84
CA ILE A 50 -8.30 8.38 -2.46
C ILE A 50 -9.70 8.22 -3.07
N GLU A 51 -10.65 9.05 -2.63
CA GLU A 51 -12.00 9.13 -3.17
C GLU A 51 -12.08 9.86 -4.53
N SER A 52 -10.98 10.48 -4.99
CA SER A 52 -10.98 11.20 -6.27
C SER A 52 -11.19 10.25 -7.44
N SER A 53 -11.97 10.69 -8.42
CA SER A 53 -12.08 9.95 -9.68
C SER A 53 -10.71 9.80 -10.33
N GLY A 54 -10.42 8.60 -10.82
CA GLY A 54 -9.11 8.21 -11.37
C GLY A 54 -8.08 7.77 -10.32
N ALA A 55 -8.21 8.18 -9.06
CA ALA A 55 -7.41 7.61 -7.95
C ALA A 55 -8.10 6.41 -7.30
N SER A 56 -9.44 6.41 -7.26
CA SER A 56 -10.23 5.34 -6.66
C SER A 56 -10.07 3.98 -7.37
N VAL A 57 -9.76 4.01 -8.67
CA VAL A 57 -9.70 2.83 -9.56
C VAL A 57 -8.54 1.90 -9.23
N ILE A 58 -7.53 2.39 -8.48
CA ILE A 58 -6.44 1.58 -7.92
C ILE A 58 -6.75 1.12 -6.49
N SER A 59 -8.03 1.05 -6.12
CA SER A 59 -8.50 0.48 -4.86
C SER A 59 -9.69 -0.47 -5.04
N SER A 60 -9.91 -0.97 -6.27
CA SER A 60 -10.94 -1.94 -6.57
C SER A 60 -10.46 -3.39 -6.42
N LEU A 61 -11.42 -4.29 -6.29
CA LEU A 61 -11.21 -5.73 -6.29
C LEU A 61 -10.41 -6.18 -7.51
N GLU A 62 -10.80 -5.69 -8.68
CA GLU A 62 -10.20 -6.02 -9.98
C GLU A 62 -8.73 -5.57 -10.04
N TYR A 63 -8.44 -4.36 -9.55
CA TYR A 63 -7.06 -3.88 -9.47
C TYR A 63 -6.19 -4.74 -8.55
N TYR A 64 -6.70 -5.11 -7.37
CA TYR A 64 -5.95 -5.98 -6.46
C TYR A 64 -5.77 -7.39 -7.04
N GLN A 65 -6.76 -7.93 -7.76
CA GLN A 65 -6.62 -9.20 -8.46
C GLN A 65 -5.54 -9.13 -9.55
N ALA A 66 -5.53 -8.06 -10.35
CA ALA A 66 -4.48 -7.83 -11.33
C ALA A 66 -3.09 -7.75 -10.66
N GLY A 67 -2.97 -7.04 -9.54
CA GLY A 67 -1.74 -6.99 -8.76
C GLY A 67 -1.30 -8.37 -8.27
N ARG A 68 -2.19 -9.13 -7.63
CA ARG A 68 -1.91 -10.51 -7.20
C ARG A 68 -1.43 -11.39 -8.36
N ASP A 69 -2.08 -11.29 -9.51
CA ASP A 69 -1.79 -12.15 -10.66
C ASP A 69 -0.45 -11.80 -11.35
N HIS A 70 0.11 -10.61 -11.08
CA HIS A 70 1.44 -10.17 -11.52
C HIS A 70 2.51 -10.22 -10.42
N LEU A 71 2.19 -10.75 -9.23
CA LEU A 71 3.22 -11.03 -8.25
C LEU A 71 3.96 -12.35 -8.56
N THR A 72 5.20 -12.45 -8.07
CA THR A 72 5.87 -13.74 -7.90
C THR A 72 5.22 -14.54 -6.76
N ALA A 73 5.54 -15.84 -6.62
CA ALA A 73 4.93 -16.69 -5.60
C ALA A 73 5.17 -16.19 -4.15
N SER A 74 6.29 -15.49 -3.93
CA SER A 74 6.64 -14.84 -2.66
C SER A 74 6.42 -13.32 -2.69
N GLY A 75 5.81 -12.80 -3.74
CA GLY A 75 5.67 -11.36 -3.95
C GLY A 75 4.69 -10.72 -2.97
N VAL A 76 4.85 -9.42 -2.74
CA VAL A 76 4.02 -8.63 -1.83
C VAL A 76 3.47 -7.40 -2.54
N MET A 77 2.17 -7.19 -2.45
CA MET A 77 1.56 -5.92 -2.80
C MET A 77 1.39 -5.05 -1.56
N MET A 78 1.78 -3.78 -1.64
CA MET A 78 1.48 -2.75 -0.65
C MET A 78 0.50 -1.75 -1.24
N GLN A 79 -0.58 -1.49 -0.52
CA GLN A 79 -1.52 -0.41 -0.80
C GLN A 79 -1.50 0.59 0.36
N TRP A 80 -1.24 1.87 0.07
CA TRP A 80 -1.46 2.94 1.03
C TRP A 80 -2.92 3.41 1.01
N VAL A 81 -3.51 3.60 2.19
CA VAL A 81 -4.86 4.18 2.38
C VAL A 81 -4.78 5.30 3.41
N PRO A 82 -5.07 6.57 3.04
CA PRO A 82 -4.96 7.69 3.96
C PRO A 82 -6.03 7.64 5.07
N TYR A 83 -5.74 8.23 6.23
CA TYR A 83 -6.78 8.49 7.23
C TYR A 83 -7.71 9.62 6.79
N GLY A 84 -8.90 9.67 7.39
CA GLY A 84 -9.87 10.75 7.16
C GLY A 84 -11.21 10.27 6.61
N SER A 85 -11.27 9.04 6.07
CA SER A 85 -12.54 8.40 5.73
C SER A 85 -13.27 7.90 6.99
N PRO A 86 -14.61 7.90 7.00
CA PRO A 86 -15.40 7.18 8.01
C PRO A 86 -14.95 5.72 8.15
N GLU A 87 -15.08 5.16 9.36
CA GLU A 87 -14.67 3.78 9.65
C GLU A 87 -15.31 2.76 8.69
N SER A 88 -16.57 2.99 8.30
CA SER A 88 -17.29 2.12 7.37
C SER A 88 -16.64 2.06 5.98
N GLU A 89 -16.14 3.19 5.47
CA GLU A 89 -15.43 3.28 4.20
C GLU A 89 -14.02 2.69 4.31
N PHE A 90 -13.33 2.97 5.42
CA PHE A 90 -12.04 2.37 5.71
C PHE A 90 -12.09 0.83 5.74
N LYS A 91 -13.14 0.27 6.34
CA LYS A 91 -13.40 -1.18 6.33
C LYS A 91 -13.65 -1.72 4.92
N GLU A 92 -14.20 -0.93 3.99
CA GLU A 92 -14.36 -1.36 2.59
C GLU A 92 -13.02 -1.55 1.89
N HIS A 93 -12.04 -0.67 2.12
CA HIS A 93 -10.68 -0.84 1.58
C HIS A 93 -10.03 -2.12 2.09
N ILE A 94 -9.96 -2.32 3.41
CA ILE A 94 -9.36 -3.53 4.00
C ILE A 94 -10.10 -4.79 3.57
N ARG A 95 -11.44 -4.77 3.53
CA ARG A 95 -12.23 -5.95 3.13
C ARG A 95 -11.97 -6.36 1.70
N THR A 96 -11.91 -5.37 0.80
CA THR A 96 -11.66 -5.60 -0.63
C THR A 96 -10.27 -6.18 -0.82
N PHE A 97 -9.25 -5.57 -0.20
CA PHE A 97 -7.88 -6.06 -0.25
C PHE A 97 -7.75 -7.48 0.33
N ALA A 98 -8.33 -7.73 1.50
CA ALA A 98 -8.28 -9.04 2.16
C ALA A 98 -9.11 -10.13 1.47
N SER A 99 -10.02 -9.77 0.56
CA SER A 99 -10.73 -10.75 -0.28
C SER A 99 -9.86 -11.33 -1.40
N VAL A 100 -8.73 -10.67 -1.74
CA VAL A 100 -7.83 -11.08 -2.82
C VAL A 100 -6.63 -11.87 -2.31
N PHE A 101 -6.05 -11.45 -1.19
CA PHE A 101 -4.84 -12.04 -0.63
C PHE A 101 -5.13 -13.03 0.50
N THR A 102 -4.35 -14.12 0.55
CA THR A 102 -4.45 -15.14 1.59
C THR A 102 -3.79 -14.70 2.89
N ASN A 103 -2.72 -13.88 2.81
CA ASN A 103 -2.02 -13.33 3.95
C ASN A 103 -2.08 -11.81 3.86
N VAL A 104 -2.61 -11.17 4.90
CA VAL A 104 -2.75 -9.71 4.99
C VAL A 104 -2.13 -9.19 6.28
N GLU A 105 -1.45 -8.06 6.18
CA GLU A 105 -1.00 -7.29 7.34
C GLU A 105 -1.41 -5.83 7.16
N VAL A 106 -2.00 -5.24 8.18
CA VAL A 106 -2.30 -3.80 8.20
C VAL A 106 -1.32 -3.13 9.14
N ILE A 107 -0.52 -2.23 8.61
CA ILE A 107 0.54 -1.51 9.29
C ILE A 107 0.19 -0.02 9.31
N LYS A 108 0.40 0.67 10.43
CA LYS A 108 0.21 2.11 10.53
C LYS A 108 1.26 2.83 9.67
N GLY A 109 0.82 3.79 8.88
CA GLY A 109 1.68 4.61 8.04
C GLY A 109 2.79 5.30 8.84
N ALA A 110 3.97 5.41 8.22
CA ALA A 110 5.06 6.23 8.76
C ALA A 110 4.58 7.68 8.94
N GLY A 111 5.07 8.37 9.98
CA GLY A 111 4.62 9.73 10.31
C GLY A 111 3.17 9.85 10.81
N GLY A 112 2.44 8.74 10.95
CA GLY A 112 1.06 8.74 11.47
C GLY A 112 -0.02 9.01 10.42
N TYR A 113 0.29 8.90 9.12
CA TYR A 113 -0.63 9.17 8.02
C TYR A 113 -1.06 7.90 7.27
N GLY A 114 -2.33 7.52 7.44
CA GLY A 114 -2.92 6.36 6.83
C GLY A 114 -2.40 5.02 7.37
N VAL A 115 -2.72 3.97 6.62
CA VAL A 115 -2.21 2.62 6.81
C VAL A 115 -1.60 2.10 5.52
N TYR A 116 -0.67 1.17 5.66
CA TYR A 116 -0.21 0.30 4.59
C TYR A 116 -0.89 -1.06 4.77
N MET A 117 -1.59 -1.51 3.73
CA MET A 117 -2.08 -2.89 3.64
C MET A 117 -1.07 -3.69 2.83
N LEU A 118 -0.49 -4.72 3.42
CA LEU A 118 0.41 -5.66 2.77
C LEU A 118 -0.34 -6.95 2.47
N GLY A 119 -0.20 -7.47 1.26
CA GLY A 119 -0.91 -8.65 0.78
C GLY A 119 0.01 -9.59 0.03
N SER A 120 -0.04 -10.89 0.36
CA SER A 120 0.74 -11.92 -0.32
C SER A 120 0.03 -13.27 -0.36
N ALA A 121 0.40 -14.09 -1.35
CA ALA A 121 0.05 -15.51 -1.39
C ALA A 121 0.85 -16.33 -0.37
N ALA A 122 2.05 -15.88 -0.01
CA ALA A 122 2.91 -16.52 0.97
C ALA A 122 2.82 -15.82 2.35
N PRO A 123 3.06 -16.54 3.46
CA PRO A 123 3.17 -15.92 4.78
C PRO A 123 4.31 -14.90 4.83
N MET A 124 4.07 -13.77 5.51
CA MET A 124 5.06 -12.72 5.72
C MET A 124 5.62 -12.82 7.14
N ALA A 125 6.94 -12.89 7.28
CA ALA A 125 7.61 -13.06 8.57
C ALA A 125 7.95 -11.70 9.20
N PHE A 126 7.25 -11.36 10.28
CA PHE A 126 7.47 -10.15 11.08
C PHE A 126 8.10 -10.44 12.44
N GLU A 127 8.60 -11.66 12.65
CA GLU A 127 9.30 -12.02 13.88
C GLU A 127 10.65 -11.28 13.99
N PRO A 128 11.10 -10.91 15.20
CA PRO A 128 12.33 -10.14 15.40
C PRO A 128 13.55 -10.72 14.70
N ASP A 129 13.69 -12.06 14.67
CA ASP A 129 14.82 -12.72 14.03
C ASP A 129 14.79 -12.60 12.49
N ALA A 130 13.59 -12.63 11.89
CA ALA A 130 13.43 -12.44 10.45
C ALA A 130 13.75 -10.98 10.06
N ILE A 131 13.29 -10.02 10.85
CA ILE A 131 13.60 -8.59 10.66
C ILE A 131 15.11 -8.37 10.82
N ARG A 132 15.73 -8.92 11.87
CA ARG A 132 17.18 -8.84 12.10
C ARG A 132 17.97 -9.40 10.92
N ALA A 133 17.57 -10.57 10.41
CA ALA A 133 18.21 -11.18 9.25
C ALA A 133 18.08 -10.33 7.97
N ALA A 134 16.94 -9.64 7.78
CA ALA A 134 16.75 -8.72 6.66
C ALA A 134 17.62 -7.47 6.80
N LEU A 135 17.66 -6.85 7.98
CA LEU A 135 18.45 -5.63 8.25
C LEU A 135 19.96 -5.89 8.29
N ALA A 136 20.39 -7.12 8.58
CA ALA A 136 21.79 -7.52 8.57
C ALA A 136 22.38 -7.65 7.15
N ARG A 137 21.56 -7.60 6.10
CA ARG A 137 22.05 -7.61 4.70
C ARG A 137 22.89 -6.36 4.45
N PRO A 138 23.99 -6.47 3.68
CA PRO A 138 24.88 -5.33 3.42
C PRO A 138 24.12 -4.10 2.90
N GLY A 139 24.32 -2.95 3.55
CA GLY A 139 23.74 -1.67 3.14
C GLY A 139 22.31 -1.40 3.61
N VAL A 140 21.51 -2.42 3.96
CA VAL A 140 20.06 -2.23 4.25
C VAL A 140 19.82 -1.34 5.45
N LEU A 141 20.49 -1.61 6.58
CA LEU A 141 20.34 -0.76 7.78
C LEU A 141 20.77 0.68 7.52
N ALA A 142 21.86 0.88 6.78
CA ALA A 142 22.37 2.22 6.47
C ALA A 142 21.39 2.98 5.58
N ASP A 143 20.84 2.31 4.56
CA ASP A 143 19.86 2.87 3.64
C ASP A 143 18.58 3.29 4.37
N ILE A 144 17.91 2.35 5.04
CA ILE A 144 16.66 2.64 5.75
C ILE A 144 16.83 3.69 6.85
N SER A 145 18.00 3.77 7.49
CA SER A 145 18.28 4.75 8.55
C SER A 145 18.71 6.12 8.02
N SER A 146 18.98 6.24 6.72
CA SER A 146 19.39 7.49 6.09
C SER A 146 18.23 8.33 5.55
N ALA A 147 17.02 7.76 5.46
CA ALA A 147 15.85 8.51 5.02
C ALA A 147 15.57 9.68 5.96
N TYR A 148 15.14 10.80 5.40
CA TYR A 148 15.00 12.08 6.11
C TYR A 148 14.14 12.01 7.38
N ASP A 149 13.13 11.13 7.39
CA ASP A 149 12.16 10.92 8.46
C ASP A 149 12.37 9.60 9.22
N SER A 150 13.55 8.99 9.11
CA SER A 150 13.90 7.74 9.81
C SER A 150 13.88 7.94 11.33
N PRO A 151 13.07 7.19 12.08
CA PRO A 151 12.97 7.34 13.53
C PRO A 151 14.03 6.54 14.30
N ALA A 152 14.80 5.68 13.62
CA ALA A 152 15.68 4.69 14.20
C ALA A 152 16.97 4.56 13.38
N THR A 153 18.07 4.18 14.05
CA THR A 153 19.39 4.01 13.42
C THR A 153 20.05 2.68 13.75
N THR A 154 19.44 1.87 14.64
CA THR A 154 19.94 0.55 15.02
C THR A 154 18.94 -0.53 14.66
N VAL A 155 19.41 -1.78 14.56
CA VAL A 155 18.56 -2.93 14.25
C VAL A 155 17.45 -3.12 15.28
N GLU A 156 17.78 -3.01 16.57
CA GLU A 156 16.82 -3.23 17.65
C GLU A 156 15.77 -2.09 17.71
N ASP A 157 16.18 -0.85 17.42
CA ASP A 157 15.23 0.26 17.31
C ASP A 157 14.26 0.05 16.14
N TRP A 158 14.76 -0.42 14.99
CA TRP A 158 13.91 -0.73 13.84
C TRP A 158 12.96 -1.89 14.09
N ILE A 159 13.38 -2.94 14.80
CA ILE A 159 12.49 -4.01 15.26
C ILE A 159 11.35 -3.42 16.10
N ALA A 160 11.69 -2.60 17.10
CA ALA A 160 10.68 -1.96 17.96
C ALA A 160 9.75 -1.00 17.19
N VAL A 161 10.24 -0.32 16.15
CA VAL A 161 9.43 0.52 15.26
C VAL A 161 8.44 -0.33 14.47
N ILE A 162 8.91 -1.38 13.79
CA ILE A 162 8.08 -2.26 12.96
C ILE A 162 7.01 -2.94 13.81
N GLU A 163 7.38 -3.50 14.97
CA GLU A 163 6.43 -4.13 15.90
C GLU A 163 5.33 -3.15 16.34
N ARG A 164 5.69 -1.91 16.68
CA ARG A 164 4.73 -0.89 17.10
C ARG A 164 3.81 -0.41 15.98
N GLN A 165 4.29 -0.43 14.74
CA GLN A 165 3.51 -0.01 13.57
C GLN A 165 2.52 -1.07 13.11
N ARG A 166 2.81 -2.37 13.32
CA ARG A 166 1.84 -3.43 13.05
C ARG A 166 0.56 -3.18 13.83
N TRP A 167 -0.57 -3.26 13.13
CA TRP A 167 -1.87 -3.00 13.72
C TRP A 167 -2.78 -4.22 13.70
N LEU A 168 -2.97 -4.84 12.53
CA LEU A 168 -3.83 -6.01 12.38
C LEU A 168 -3.10 -7.07 11.56
N ASP A 169 -2.97 -8.28 12.13
CA ASP A 169 -2.64 -9.48 11.35
C ASP A 169 -3.84 -9.93 10.49
N ASP A 170 -3.67 -10.97 9.65
CA ASP A 170 -4.70 -11.44 8.72
C ASP A 170 -6.02 -11.78 9.43
N ARG A 171 -5.96 -12.49 10.55
CA ARG A 171 -7.15 -12.91 11.30
C ARG A 171 -7.85 -11.69 11.90
N GLN A 172 -7.08 -10.79 12.50
CA GLN A 172 -7.58 -9.56 13.09
C GLN A 172 -8.20 -8.63 12.03
N ALA A 173 -7.55 -8.49 10.87
CA ALA A 173 -8.05 -7.68 9.77
C ALA A 173 -9.41 -8.18 9.26
N ARG A 174 -9.53 -9.50 9.03
CA ARG A 174 -10.80 -10.13 8.60
C ARG A 174 -11.90 -9.99 9.65
N ALA A 175 -11.58 -10.18 10.93
CA ALA A 175 -12.53 -9.99 12.02
C ALA A 175 -12.98 -8.53 12.16
N TYR A 176 -12.05 -7.59 12.01
CA TYR A 176 -12.31 -6.14 12.11
C TYR A 176 -13.25 -5.63 11.01
N VAL A 177 -13.05 -6.08 9.77
CA VAL A 177 -13.88 -5.62 8.64
C VAL A 177 -15.24 -6.29 8.54
N GLY A 178 -15.34 -7.54 9.00
CA GLY A 178 -16.56 -8.34 8.93
C GLY A 178 -17.17 -8.43 7.52
N ALA A 179 -18.44 -8.85 7.46
CA ALA A 179 -19.20 -8.81 6.22
C ALA A 179 -19.51 -7.37 5.80
N GLY A 180 -19.58 -7.12 4.50
CA GLY A 180 -19.90 -5.81 3.95
C GLY A 180 -19.58 -5.73 2.47
N PRO A 181 -19.85 -4.57 1.83
CA PRO A 181 -19.61 -4.39 0.42
C PRO A 181 -18.10 -4.39 0.10
N LEU A 182 -17.78 -4.82 -1.11
CA LEU A 182 -16.45 -4.64 -1.69
C LEU A 182 -16.46 -3.38 -2.57
N ILE A 183 -15.27 -2.83 -2.81
CA ILE A 183 -15.02 -1.81 -3.82
C ILE A 183 -14.77 -2.57 -5.12
N THR A 184 -15.59 -2.36 -6.14
CA THR A 184 -15.44 -2.99 -7.46
C THR A 184 -15.51 -1.91 -8.52
N ASP A 185 -15.03 -2.19 -9.73
CA ASP A 185 -15.12 -1.24 -10.84
C ASP A 185 -16.58 -0.86 -11.16
N ASP A 186 -17.49 -1.85 -11.15
CA ASP A 186 -18.93 -1.63 -11.37
C ASP A 186 -19.62 -0.90 -10.19
N ARG A 187 -18.97 -0.84 -9.03
CA ARG A 187 -19.47 -0.16 -7.83
C ARG A 187 -18.30 0.59 -7.18
N PRO A 188 -17.82 1.70 -7.79
CA PRO A 188 -16.64 2.42 -7.33
C PRO A 188 -17.03 3.32 -6.15
N ARG A 189 -17.26 2.62 -5.04
CA ARG A 189 -17.81 3.10 -3.79
C ARG A 189 -17.09 4.32 -3.20
N PRO A 190 -15.76 4.48 -3.33
CA PRO A 190 -15.05 5.69 -2.92
C PRO A 190 -15.41 6.94 -3.73
N GLU A 191 -15.69 6.83 -5.04
CA GLU A 191 -15.99 8.02 -5.88
C GLU A 191 -17.30 8.72 -5.49
N TYR A 192 -18.24 7.95 -4.94
CA TYR A 192 -19.55 8.44 -4.51
C TYR A 192 -19.62 8.71 -3.01
N PHE A 193 -18.48 8.98 -2.35
CA PHE A 193 -18.41 9.22 -0.91
C PHE A 193 -19.38 10.31 -0.44
N LEU A 194 -19.51 11.42 -1.18
CA LEU A 194 -20.38 12.53 -0.78
C LEU A 194 -21.85 12.12 -0.71
N LEU A 195 -22.35 11.47 -1.77
CA LEU A 195 -23.73 10.99 -1.82
C LEU A 195 -24.00 9.95 -0.73
N ARG A 196 -23.04 9.06 -0.48
CA ARG A 196 -23.14 8.04 0.56
C ARG A 196 -23.15 8.63 1.97
N ARG A 197 -22.29 9.61 2.24
CA ARG A 197 -22.22 10.28 3.55
C ARG A 197 -23.47 11.12 3.80
N LEU A 198 -24.01 11.81 2.78
CA LEU A 198 -25.27 12.55 2.89
C LEU A 198 -26.48 11.63 3.04
N GLY A 199 -26.55 10.54 2.27
CA GLY A 199 -27.63 9.55 2.35
C GLY A 199 -27.67 8.82 3.69
N ALA A 200 -26.52 8.51 4.28
CA ALA A 200 -26.41 7.90 5.61
C ALA A 200 -26.92 8.83 6.73
N GLY A 201 -26.86 10.15 6.54
CA GLY A 201 -27.39 11.14 7.48
C GLY A 201 -28.90 11.39 7.38
N THR A 202 -29.59 10.78 6.42
CA THR A 202 -31.01 11.06 6.13
C THR A 202 -31.96 9.99 6.72
N VAL A 203 -31.43 8.91 7.28
CA VAL A 203 -32.23 7.95 8.06
C VAL A 203 -32.17 8.37 9.54
N ARG A 204 -33.15 9.17 9.95
CA ARG A 204 -33.46 9.44 11.36
C ARG A 204 -34.24 8.29 11.97
#